data_AF-A0ABD5D0F2-F1
#
_entry.id   AF-A0ABD5D0F2-F1
#
_cell.length_a   1.000
_cell.length_b   1.000
_cell.length_c   1.000
_cell.angle_alpha   90.00
_cell.angle_beta   90.00
_cell.angle_gamma   90.00
#
_symmetry.space_group_name_H-M   'P 1'
#
loop_
_entity.id
_entity.type
_entity.pdbx_description
1 polymer ?
#
loop_
_entity_poly.entity_id
_entity_poly.type
_entity_poly.pdbx_seq_one_letter_code
_entity_poly.pdbx_strand_id
1 'polypeptide(L)'
;MMHSKFQFHYYVPSAMSNLPQQGWKVHVSAFYDNYRKVLKKVAKYCYLKRIPFKYVLSIQLRDLLGKQASRLAAGKLITIYPKDDQQFEEIVLDLYKALRNIHGPYILTDRRYRNSRCLYYRYGTIARQNRTIYSKNGVPFQDASQPTYANPTLAKDPFIADHEKKHQRPLKLFSEYEITDVYRYSNFGGTYKPRLHN
;
A
#
# COMPACT_ATOMS: atom_id res chain seq x y z
N MET A 1 -0.06 -16.62 15.09
CA MET A 1 -0.40 -16.10 13.75
C MET A 1 -1.32 -14.88 13.89
N MET A 2 -0.88 -13.68 13.49
CA MET A 2 -1.79 -12.53 13.39
C MET A 2 -2.61 -12.65 12.11
N HIS A 3 -3.82 -13.21 12.20
CA HIS A 3 -4.78 -13.13 11.12
C HIS A 3 -5.21 -11.67 10.94
N SER A 4 -5.34 -11.23 9.68
CA SER A 4 -5.92 -9.92 9.39
C SER A 4 -7.35 -9.88 9.94
N LYS A 5 -7.70 -8.86 10.73
CA LYS A 5 -9.09 -8.63 11.18
C LYS A 5 -10.04 -8.33 10.01
N PHE A 6 -9.51 -8.03 8.83
CA PHE A 6 -10.28 -7.74 7.63
C PHE A 6 -10.62 -9.01 6.85
N GLN A 7 -11.88 -9.13 6.48
CA GLN A 7 -12.36 -10.09 5.50
C GLN A 7 -12.24 -9.47 4.12
N PHE A 8 -12.02 -10.30 3.13
CA PHE A 8 -11.79 -9.86 1.76
C PHE A 8 -12.62 -10.69 0.80
N HIS A 9 -13.21 -10.03 -0.19
CA HIS A 9 -13.67 -10.70 -1.39
C HIS A 9 -12.52 -10.79 -2.38
N TYR A 10 -12.37 -11.97 -2.97
CA TYR A 10 -11.33 -12.29 -3.93
C TYR A 10 -11.94 -12.48 -5.30
N TYR A 11 -11.30 -11.88 -6.31
CA TYR A 11 -11.47 -12.28 -7.69
C TYR A 11 -10.17 -12.95 -8.13
N VAL A 12 -10.26 -14.23 -8.46
CA VAL A 12 -9.17 -15.03 -9.00
C VAL A 12 -9.70 -15.67 -10.28
N PRO A 13 -9.17 -15.29 -11.47
CA PRO A 13 -9.54 -15.95 -12.71
C PRO A 13 -9.16 -17.43 -12.66
N SER A 14 -10.06 -18.30 -13.11
CA SER A 14 -9.91 -19.77 -13.08
C SER A 14 -8.65 -20.30 -13.79
N ALA A 15 -8.06 -19.53 -14.71
CA ALA A 15 -6.88 -19.90 -15.48
C ALA A 15 -5.52 -19.55 -14.83
N MET A 16 -5.49 -18.89 -13.66
CA MET A 16 -4.24 -18.48 -13.01
C MET A 16 -4.02 -19.13 -11.64
N SER A 17 -3.47 -20.35 -11.67
CA SER A 17 -2.92 -21.06 -10.51
C SER A 17 -1.46 -20.69 -10.18
N ASN A 18 -0.77 -19.93 -11.03
CA ASN A 18 0.68 -19.65 -10.88
C ASN A 18 0.96 -18.15 -10.68
N LEU A 19 0.40 -17.55 -9.63
CA LEU A 19 0.94 -16.27 -9.16
C LEU A 19 2.35 -16.51 -8.57
N PRO A 20 3.29 -15.56 -8.73
CA PRO A 20 4.60 -15.70 -8.11
C PRO A 20 4.47 -15.74 -6.58
N GLN A 21 5.50 -16.19 -5.87
CA GLN A 21 5.53 -16.17 -4.40
C GLN A 21 5.73 -14.74 -3.85
N GLN A 22 6.38 -13.88 -4.63
CA GLN A 22 6.68 -12.49 -4.28
C GLN A 22 6.66 -11.62 -5.53
N GLY A 23 6.38 -10.34 -5.37
CA GLY A 23 6.30 -9.41 -6.48
C GLY A 23 5.72 -8.05 -6.07
N TRP A 24 5.55 -7.18 -7.05
CA TRP A 24 4.85 -5.92 -6.86
C TRP A 24 3.36 -6.14 -6.61
N LYS A 25 2.78 -5.32 -5.73
CA LYS A 25 1.34 -5.23 -5.50
C LYS A 25 0.92 -3.79 -5.64
N VAL A 26 -0.26 -3.58 -6.21
CA VAL A 26 -0.88 -2.26 -6.28
C VAL A 26 -1.97 -2.16 -5.24
N HIS A 27 -1.99 -1.07 -4.49
CA HIS A 27 -3.00 -0.76 -3.50
C HIS A 27 -3.75 0.49 -3.89
N VAL A 28 -5.07 0.44 -3.75
CA VAL A 28 -5.95 1.59 -3.99
C VAL A 28 -6.67 1.94 -2.70
N SER A 29 -6.58 3.20 -2.29
CA SER A 29 -7.32 3.74 -1.15
C SER A 29 -8.54 4.53 -1.60
N ALA A 30 -9.53 4.65 -0.70
CA ALA A 30 -10.76 5.39 -0.96
C ALA A 30 -11.39 5.85 0.37
N PHE A 31 -12.19 6.91 0.33
CA PHE A 31 -13.01 7.35 1.44
C PHE A 31 -14.45 6.85 1.30
N TYR A 32 -15.26 7.07 2.34
CA TYR A 32 -16.66 6.68 2.39
C TYR A 32 -17.54 7.26 1.29
N ASP A 33 -17.24 8.48 0.87
CA ASP A 33 -17.96 9.20 -0.18
C ASP A 33 -17.72 8.58 -1.58
N ASN A 34 -16.59 7.90 -1.78
CA ASN A 34 -16.15 7.48 -3.12
C ASN A 34 -15.81 5.99 -3.27
N TYR A 35 -15.78 5.19 -2.20
CA TYR A 35 -15.33 3.78 -2.25
C TYR A 35 -16.08 2.92 -3.29
N ARG A 36 -17.40 3.09 -3.45
CA ARG A 36 -18.19 2.33 -4.44
C ARG A 36 -17.74 2.63 -5.87
N LYS A 37 -17.48 3.91 -6.17
CA LYS A 37 -17.00 4.36 -7.48
C LYS A 37 -15.61 3.81 -7.77
N VAL A 38 -14.72 3.86 -6.77
CA VAL A 38 -13.37 3.30 -6.85
C VAL A 38 -13.41 1.80 -7.10
N LEU A 39 -14.18 1.07 -6.27
CA LEU A 39 -14.34 -0.38 -6.41
C LEU A 39 -14.88 -0.75 -7.79
N LYS A 40 -15.95 -0.10 -8.27
CA LYS A 40 -16.51 -0.36 -9.61
C LYS A 40 -15.48 -0.15 -10.73
N LYS A 41 -14.71 0.94 -10.68
CA LYS A 41 -13.68 1.25 -11.69
C LYS A 41 -12.56 0.22 -11.69
N VAL A 42 -11.98 -0.06 -10.51
CA VAL A 42 -10.84 -0.96 -10.38
C VAL A 42 -11.25 -2.41 -10.63
N ALA A 43 -12.39 -2.84 -10.11
CA ALA A 43 -12.92 -4.18 -10.37
C ALA A 43 -13.21 -4.40 -11.86
N LYS A 44 -13.83 -3.44 -12.55
CA LYS A 44 -14.05 -3.53 -14.01
C LYS A 44 -12.72 -3.64 -14.76
N TYR A 45 -11.74 -2.83 -14.41
CA TYR A 45 -10.40 -2.87 -15.01
C TYR A 45 -9.74 -4.24 -14.82
N CYS A 46 -9.70 -4.74 -13.59
CA CYS A 46 -9.09 -6.03 -13.27
C CYS A 46 -9.85 -7.20 -13.91
N TYR A 47 -11.19 -7.16 -13.92
CA TYR A 47 -12.02 -8.20 -14.53
C TYR A 47 -11.77 -8.32 -16.03
N LEU A 48 -11.78 -7.20 -16.77
CA LEU A 48 -11.57 -7.20 -18.22
C LEU A 48 -10.18 -7.72 -18.61
N LYS A 49 -9.16 -7.43 -17.80
CA LYS A 49 -7.77 -7.88 -18.02
C LYS A 49 -7.43 -9.19 -17.32
N ARG A 50 -8.40 -9.85 -16.67
CA ARG A 50 -8.21 -11.08 -15.87
C ARG A 50 -7.08 -10.95 -14.84
N ILE A 51 -7.03 -9.84 -14.11
CA ILE A 51 -6.01 -9.58 -13.08
C ILE A 51 -6.59 -9.95 -11.71
N PRO A 52 -5.92 -10.80 -10.91
CA PRO A 52 -6.40 -11.13 -9.57
C PRO A 52 -6.36 -9.91 -8.65
N PHE A 53 -7.41 -9.75 -7.87
CA PHE A 53 -7.47 -8.69 -6.86
C PHE A 53 -8.34 -9.12 -5.70
N LYS A 54 -8.18 -8.41 -4.58
CA LYS A 54 -9.08 -8.51 -3.43
C LYS A 54 -9.51 -7.13 -2.98
N TYR A 55 -10.65 -7.05 -2.32
CA TYR A 55 -11.11 -5.81 -1.70
C TYR A 55 -11.74 -6.07 -0.32
N VAL A 56 -11.65 -5.06 0.54
CA VAL A 56 -12.26 -5.05 1.88
C VAL A 56 -13.78 -4.89 1.75
N LEU A 57 -14.54 -5.66 2.53
CA LEU A 57 -16.00 -5.56 2.54
C LEU A 57 -16.47 -4.18 3.01
N SER A 58 -17.57 -3.68 2.43
CA SER A 58 -18.11 -2.36 2.78
C SER A 58 -18.44 -2.20 4.26
N ILE A 59 -18.86 -3.28 4.93
CA ILE A 59 -19.16 -3.30 6.36
C ILE A 59 -17.92 -3.00 7.23
N GLN A 60 -16.71 -3.26 6.71
CA GLN A 60 -15.45 -3.07 7.42
C GLN A 60 -14.75 -1.76 7.06
N LEU A 61 -15.37 -0.92 6.23
CA LEU A 61 -14.77 0.34 5.79
C LEU A 61 -14.51 1.30 6.97
N ARG A 62 -15.32 1.21 8.04
CA ARG A 62 -15.14 2.01 9.27
C ARG A 62 -13.82 1.69 9.94
N ASP A 63 -13.58 0.41 10.12
CA ASP A 63 -12.39 -0.09 10.80
C ASP A 63 -11.15 0.12 9.95
N LEU A 64 -11.29 0.04 8.61
CA LEU A 64 -10.20 0.30 7.67
C LEU A 64 -9.72 1.77 7.70
N LEU A 65 -10.63 2.69 7.96
CA LEU A 65 -10.37 4.14 7.97
C LEU A 65 -10.19 4.71 9.39
N GLY A 66 -10.46 3.92 10.43
CA GLY A 66 -10.45 4.36 11.81
C GLY A 66 -9.05 4.65 12.37
N LYS A 67 -9.02 5.42 13.46
CA LYS A 67 -7.77 5.75 14.19
C LYS A 67 -7.04 4.51 14.71
N GLN A 68 -7.79 3.48 15.10
CA GLN A 68 -7.27 2.21 15.62
C GLN A 68 -7.04 1.15 14.54
N ALA A 69 -7.21 1.50 13.26
CA ALA A 69 -6.89 0.61 12.16
C ALA A 69 -5.43 0.17 12.26
N SER A 70 -5.16 -1.10 11.94
CA SER A 70 -3.77 -1.57 11.81
C SER A 70 -3.05 -0.71 10.76
N ARG A 71 -1.94 -0.08 11.14
CA ARG A 71 -1.11 0.74 10.23
C ARG A 71 -0.62 -0.03 8.99
N LEU A 72 -0.57 -1.38 9.08
CA LEU A 72 -0.21 -2.26 7.96
C LEU A 72 -1.33 -2.44 6.93
N ALA A 73 -2.59 -2.23 7.33
CA ALA A 73 -3.77 -2.46 6.51
C ALA A 73 -4.58 -1.20 6.20
N ALA A 74 -4.44 -0.16 7.04
CA ALA A 74 -5.25 1.04 6.99
C ALA A 74 -5.24 1.70 5.61
N GLY A 75 -6.43 2.11 5.16
CA GLY A 75 -6.65 2.73 3.86
C GLY A 75 -6.55 1.80 2.65
N LYS A 76 -6.06 0.55 2.78
CA LYS A 76 -5.92 -0.40 1.65
C LYS A 76 -7.26 -1.04 1.28
N LEU A 77 -8.12 -0.30 0.59
CA LEU A 77 -9.42 -0.81 0.15
C LEU A 77 -9.27 -1.97 -0.82
N ILE A 78 -8.38 -1.84 -1.81
CA ILE A 78 -8.15 -2.83 -2.86
C ILE A 78 -6.67 -3.20 -2.89
N THR A 79 -6.38 -4.49 -3.05
CA THR A 79 -5.05 -5.00 -3.42
C THR A 79 -5.15 -5.73 -4.75
N ILE A 80 -4.34 -5.34 -5.72
CA ILE A 80 -4.23 -5.96 -7.03
C ILE A 80 -2.92 -6.75 -7.08
N TYR A 81 -2.96 -7.93 -7.68
CA TYR A 81 -1.84 -8.88 -7.77
C TYR A 81 -1.40 -9.06 -9.23
N PRO A 82 -0.48 -8.21 -9.71
CA PRO A 82 0.20 -8.43 -10.99
C PRO A 82 0.91 -9.79 -11.03
N LYS A 83 0.99 -10.39 -12.22
CA LYS A 83 1.75 -11.63 -12.46
C LYS A 83 3.26 -11.41 -12.60
N ASP A 84 3.68 -10.24 -13.07
CA ASP A 84 5.07 -9.86 -13.34
C ASP A 84 5.24 -8.33 -13.28
N ASP A 85 6.48 -7.86 -13.42
CA ASP A 85 6.86 -6.45 -13.36
C ASP A 85 6.24 -5.64 -14.51
N GLN A 86 6.14 -6.22 -15.72
CA GLN A 86 5.52 -5.56 -16.86
C GLN A 86 4.03 -5.27 -16.60
N GLN A 87 3.26 -6.28 -16.17
CA GLN A 87 1.86 -6.09 -15.85
C GLN A 87 1.68 -5.12 -14.68
N PHE A 88 2.60 -5.13 -13.71
CA PHE A 88 2.61 -4.15 -12.62
C PHE A 88 2.71 -2.71 -13.16
N GLU A 89 3.66 -2.42 -14.04
CA GLU A 89 3.84 -1.10 -14.62
C GLU A 89 2.60 -0.65 -15.40
N GLU A 90 2.04 -1.53 -16.24
CA GLU A 90 0.80 -1.27 -16.98
C GLU A 90 -0.37 -0.91 -16.05
N ILE A 91 -0.55 -1.67 -14.95
CA ILE A 91 -1.60 -1.41 -13.96
C ILE A 91 -1.44 -0.02 -13.33
N VAL A 92 -0.22 0.33 -12.90
CA VAL A 92 0.02 1.63 -12.26
C VAL A 92 -0.26 2.78 -13.23
N LEU A 93 0.22 2.69 -14.47
CA LEU A 93 0.02 3.72 -15.48
C LEU A 93 -1.46 3.89 -15.87
N ASP A 94 -2.18 2.79 -16.08
CA ASP A 94 -3.59 2.80 -16.46
C ASP A 94 -4.47 3.35 -15.31
N LEU A 95 -4.25 2.86 -14.09
CA LEU A 95 -5.03 3.30 -12.93
C LEU A 95 -4.72 4.73 -12.53
N TYR A 96 -3.49 5.22 -12.73
CA TYR A 96 -3.16 6.61 -12.50
C TYR A 96 -4.03 7.56 -13.34
N LYS A 97 -4.24 7.23 -14.62
CA LYS A 97 -5.16 7.96 -15.51
C LYS A 97 -6.62 7.81 -15.06
N ALA A 98 -7.05 6.57 -14.78
CA ALA A 98 -8.45 6.26 -14.47
C ALA A 98 -8.93 6.84 -13.12
N LEU A 99 -8.00 7.08 -12.19
CA LEU A 99 -8.26 7.51 -10.81
C LEU A 99 -7.80 8.95 -10.52
N ARG A 100 -7.48 9.76 -11.54
CA ARG A 100 -6.99 11.15 -11.38
C ARG A 100 -7.82 12.05 -10.44
N ASN A 101 -9.13 11.84 -10.39
CA ASN A 101 -10.09 12.63 -9.58
C ASN A 101 -10.55 11.88 -8.32
N ILE A 102 -9.83 10.85 -7.89
CA ILE A 102 -10.15 10.07 -6.70
C ILE A 102 -9.16 10.44 -5.58
N HIS A 103 -9.72 10.78 -4.43
CA HIS A 103 -8.99 10.95 -3.17
C HIS A 103 -9.17 9.74 -2.27
N GLY A 104 -8.16 9.46 -1.46
CA GLY A 104 -8.20 8.43 -0.43
C GLY A 104 -7.26 8.77 0.73
N PRO A 105 -7.34 8.03 1.84
CA PRO A 105 -6.38 8.16 2.93
C PRO A 105 -4.98 7.79 2.45
N TYR A 106 -3.97 8.34 3.14
CA TYR A 106 -2.58 7.96 2.90
C TYR A 106 -2.33 6.53 3.37
N ILE A 107 -1.70 5.71 2.53
CA ILE A 107 -1.22 4.38 2.92
C ILE A 107 0.23 4.52 3.36
N LEU A 108 0.46 4.30 4.65
CA LEU A 108 1.75 4.56 5.28
C LEU A 108 2.89 3.64 4.80
N THR A 109 2.58 2.37 4.55
CA THR A 109 3.57 1.31 4.28
C THR A 109 3.95 1.18 2.81
N ASP A 110 3.42 2.05 1.95
CA ASP A 110 3.44 1.89 0.51
C ASP A 110 3.92 3.15 -0.17
N ARG A 111 4.49 2.98 -1.36
CA ARG A 111 4.93 4.09 -2.20
C ARG A 111 3.76 4.66 -2.96
N ARG A 112 3.49 5.95 -2.81
CA ARG A 112 2.46 6.67 -3.56
C ARG A 112 2.95 6.90 -4.99
N TYR A 113 2.20 6.50 -6.02
CA TYR A 113 2.60 6.83 -7.38
C TYR A 113 2.38 8.32 -7.70
N ARG A 114 3.48 9.05 -7.95
CA ARG A 114 3.47 10.48 -8.32
C ARG A 114 2.65 11.35 -7.36
N ASN A 115 1.75 12.18 -7.90
CA ASN A 115 0.81 13.01 -7.15
C ASN A 115 -0.55 12.33 -6.95
N SER A 116 -0.68 11.01 -7.21
CA SER A 116 -1.93 10.30 -6.99
C SER A 116 -2.38 10.42 -5.53
N ARG A 117 -3.68 10.63 -5.34
CA ARG A 117 -4.28 10.75 -4.00
C ARG A 117 -4.85 9.42 -3.49
N CYS A 118 -4.73 8.35 -4.27
CA CYS A 118 -5.31 7.05 -3.93
C CYS A 118 -4.53 5.83 -4.47
N LEU A 119 -3.50 6.01 -5.29
CA LEU A 119 -2.76 4.90 -5.92
C LEU A 119 -1.38 4.71 -5.28
N TYR A 120 -1.16 3.49 -4.81
CA TYR A 120 0.02 3.11 -4.04
C TYR A 120 0.54 1.75 -4.51
N TYR A 121 1.80 1.45 -4.23
CA TYR A 121 2.39 0.16 -4.54
C TYR A 121 3.52 -0.20 -3.58
N ARG A 122 3.84 -1.50 -3.53
CA ARG A 122 4.97 -2.04 -2.75
C ARG A 122 5.33 -3.43 -3.23
N TYR A 123 6.59 -3.80 -3.02
CA TYR A 123 7.07 -5.16 -3.24
C TYR A 123 6.78 -6.03 -2.00
N GLY A 124 6.38 -7.28 -2.20
CA GLY A 124 6.12 -8.22 -1.10
C GLY A 124 5.51 -9.56 -1.53
N THR A 125 5.04 -10.34 -0.56
CA THR A 125 4.51 -11.71 -0.75
C THR A 125 3.22 -11.84 -1.55
N ILE A 126 3.25 -12.47 -2.71
CA ILE A 126 2.05 -12.75 -3.50
C ILE A 126 1.57 -14.16 -3.10
N ALA A 127 0.26 -14.34 -2.89
CA ALA A 127 -0.34 -15.56 -2.33
C ALA A 127 0.11 -15.93 -0.89
N ARG A 128 -0.72 -16.70 -0.18
CA ARG A 128 -1.09 -16.39 1.23
C ARG A 128 -0.43 -17.21 2.34
N GLN A 129 0.60 -18.00 2.09
CA GLN A 129 1.04 -19.00 3.09
C GLN A 129 2.26 -18.58 3.92
N ASN A 130 3.21 -17.84 3.36
CA ASN A 130 4.40 -17.38 4.08
C ASN A 130 4.60 -15.88 3.86
N ARG A 131 4.95 -15.14 4.91
CA ARG A 131 5.29 -13.70 4.86
C ARG A 131 6.77 -13.46 4.58
N THR A 132 7.52 -14.49 4.18
CA THR A 132 8.91 -14.35 3.77
C THR A 132 9.01 -13.95 2.31
N ILE A 133 9.81 -12.92 2.03
CA ILE A 133 10.33 -12.60 0.71
C ILE A 133 11.84 -12.82 0.69
N TYR A 134 12.41 -13.09 -0.47
CA TYR A 134 13.81 -13.39 -0.67
C TYR A 134 14.47 -12.31 -1.51
N SER A 135 15.71 -11.97 -1.17
CA SER A 135 16.56 -11.11 -2.01
C SER A 135 17.02 -11.85 -3.26
N LYS A 136 17.65 -11.12 -4.18
CA LYS A 136 18.32 -11.72 -5.34
C LYS A 136 19.36 -12.77 -4.95
N ASN A 137 19.97 -12.65 -3.77
CA ASN A 137 20.97 -13.58 -3.25
C ASN A 137 20.35 -14.67 -2.35
N GLY A 138 19.02 -14.80 -2.31
CA GLY A 138 18.32 -15.82 -1.52
C GLY A 138 18.21 -15.52 -0.02
N VAL A 139 18.59 -14.32 0.44
CA VAL A 139 18.47 -13.94 1.86
C VAL A 139 16.99 -13.68 2.20
N PRO A 140 16.42 -14.31 3.25
CA PRO A 140 15.03 -14.13 3.63
C PRO A 140 14.80 -12.82 4.40
N PHE A 141 13.67 -12.18 4.13
CA PHE A 141 13.17 -10.97 4.79
C PHE A 141 11.70 -11.12 5.15
N GLN A 142 11.31 -10.54 6.29
CA GLN A 142 9.91 -10.55 6.73
C GLN A 142 9.11 -9.42 6.06
N ASP A 143 8.09 -9.80 5.29
CA ASP A 143 7.22 -8.86 4.59
C ASP A 143 6.30 -8.08 5.54
N ALA A 144 6.32 -6.75 5.42
CA ALA A 144 5.51 -5.82 6.21
C ALA A 144 5.64 -6.04 7.74
N SER A 145 6.87 -6.15 8.22
CA SER A 145 7.17 -6.21 9.67
C SER A 145 7.04 -4.86 10.36
N GLN A 146 7.17 -3.75 9.62
CA GLN A 146 7.13 -2.39 10.15
C GLN A 146 6.14 -1.50 9.38
N PRO A 147 5.54 -0.50 10.03
CA PRO A 147 4.61 0.45 9.41
C PRO A 147 5.37 1.54 8.64
N THR A 148 6.35 1.16 7.84
CA THR A 148 7.16 2.04 7.00
C THR A 148 7.29 1.43 5.61
N TYR A 149 7.52 2.25 4.60
CA TYR A 149 7.94 1.73 3.31
C TYR A 149 9.38 1.23 3.43
N ALA A 150 9.59 -0.06 3.21
CA ALA A 150 10.91 -0.68 3.15
C ALA A 150 11.14 -1.24 1.75
N ASN A 151 11.93 -0.53 0.95
CA ASN A 151 12.50 -0.98 -0.32
C ASN A 151 13.73 -0.08 -0.57
N PRO A 152 14.95 -0.55 -0.91
CA PRO A 152 15.25 -1.69 -1.79
C PRO A 152 16.60 -2.43 -1.58
N THR A 153 16.57 -3.74 -1.35
CA THR A 153 17.60 -4.68 -1.86
C THR A 153 16.98 -5.84 -2.66
N LEU A 154 15.64 -5.89 -2.74
CA LEU A 154 14.91 -7.09 -3.19
C LEU A 154 14.39 -6.98 -4.62
N ALA A 155 14.09 -5.77 -5.10
CA ALA A 155 13.65 -5.51 -6.48
C ALA A 155 14.03 -4.09 -6.93
N LYS A 156 14.18 -3.89 -8.25
CA LYS A 156 14.40 -2.56 -8.85
C LYS A 156 13.04 -1.88 -9.01
N ASP A 157 12.82 -0.76 -8.33
CA ASP A 157 11.58 0.03 -8.46
C ASP A 157 11.56 0.74 -9.82
N PRO A 158 10.63 0.41 -10.73
CA PRO A 158 10.60 1.00 -12.07
C PRO A 158 10.23 2.49 -12.07
N PHE A 159 9.70 3.02 -10.97
CA PHE A 159 9.32 4.42 -10.84
C PHE A 159 10.18 5.17 -9.83
N ILE A 160 11.41 4.72 -9.54
CA ILE A 160 12.25 5.32 -8.50
C ILE A 160 12.49 6.82 -8.74
N ALA A 161 12.82 7.18 -9.99
CA ALA A 161 13.14 8.54 -10.42
C ALA A 161 11.98 9.55 -10.27
N ASP A 162 10.73 9.08 -10.29
CA ASP A 162 9.55 9.94 -10.15
C ASP A 162 9.39 10.50 -8.73
N HIS A 163 10.09 9.96 -7.73
CA HIS A 163 9.98 10.41 -6.33
C HIS A 163 11.12 11.29 -5.85
N GLU A 164 12.34 11.09 -6.33
CA GLU A 164 13.51 11.84 -5.85
C GLU A 164 13.37 13.35 -6.11
N LYS A 165 12.46 13.74 -7.02
CA LYS A 165 12.13 15.14 -7.32
C LYS A 165 11.40 15.90 -6.19
N LYS A 166 11.05 15.28 -5.06
CA LYS A 166 10.45 15.97 -3.91
C LYS A 166 11.49 16.30 -2.83
N HIS A 167 12.00 17.52 -2.88
CA HIS A 167 12.71 18.13 -1.75
C HIS A 167 11.79 18.19 -0.52
N GLN A 168 12.14 17.42 0.52
CA GLN A 168 11.51 17.57 1.84
C GLN A 168 12.15 18.78 2.51
N ARG A 169 11.49 19.93 2.48
CA ARG A 169 11.77 20.92 3.52
C ARG A 169 11.37 20.29 4.85
N PRO A 170 12.26 20.24 5.86
CA PRO A 170 11.87 19.77 7.18
C PRO A 170 10.68 20.60 7.66
N LEU A 171 9.68 19.94 8.25
CA LEU A 171 8.58 20.66 8.89
C LEU A 171 9.19 21.59 9.94
N LYS A 172 8.69 22.83 10.03
CA LYS A 172 9.18 23.83 11.00
C LYS A 172 9.24 23.29 12.44
N LEU A 173 8.32 22.39 12.78
CA LEU A 173 8.30 21.70 14.07
C LEU A 173 9.58 20.88 14.32
N PHE A 174 10.15 20.24 13.31
CA PHE A 174 11.36 19.42 13.44
C PHE A 174 12.67 20.22 13.30
N SER A 175 12.60 21.51 12.95
CA SER A 175 13.77 22.39 13.08
C SER A 175 13.97 22.89 14.52
N GLU A 176 12.90 22.92 15.32
CA GLU A 176 12.91 23.46 16.69
C GLU A 176 12.94 22.37 17.77
N TYR A 177 12.53 21.14 17.45
CA TYR A 177 12.41 20.06 18.42
C TYR A 177 13.00 18.72 17.93
N GLU A 178 13.66 18.01 18.85
CA GLU A 178 14.06 16.61 18.75
C GLU A 178 12.96 15.72 19.36
N ILE A 179 12.53 14.66 18.65
CA ILE A 179 11.63 13.66 19.25
C ILE A 179 12.48 12.68 20.07
N THR A 180 12.25 12.61 21.39
CA THR A 180 12.99 11.71 22.29
C THR A 180 12.28 10.38 22.53
N ASP A 181 10.95 10.40 22.57
CA ASP A 181 10.14 9.21 22.87
C ASP A 181 8.85 9.17 22.06
N VAL A 182 8.30 7.96 21.93
CA VAL A 182 6.96 7.76 21.37
C VAL A 182 6.06 7.12 22.41
N TYR A 183 5.02 7.85 22.82
CA TYR A 183 4.05 7.35 23.79
C TYR A 183 3.02 6.43 23.16
N ARG A 184 2.57 6.75 21.95
CA ARG A 184 1.53 5.98 21.28
C ARG A 184 1.58 6.15 19.77
N TYR A 185 1.34 5.07 19.05
CA TYR A 185 1.04 5.11 17.62
C TYR A 185 -0.45 4.92 17.36
N SER A 186 -0.94 5.59 16.32
CA SER A 186 -2.25 5.36 15.71
C SER A 186 -2.14 5.43 14.20
N ASN A 187 -3.21 5.11 13.48
CA ASN A 187 -3.23 5.29 12.03
C ASN A 187 -3.12 6.76 11.60
N PHE A 188 -3.54 7.70 12.46
CA PHE A 188 -3.53 9.13 12.16
C PHE A 188 -2.24 9.84 12.62
N GLY A 189 -1.21 9.08 13.00
CA GLY A 189 0.04 9.60 13.55
C GLY A 189 0.30 9.10 14.97
N GLY A 190 1.34 9.64 15.59
CA GLY A 190 1.72 9.29 16.95
C GLY A 190 1.61 10.46 17.92
N THR A 191 1.65 10.13 19.21
CA THR A 191 1.91 11.08 20.29
C THR A 191 3.36 10.91 20.70
N TYR A 192 4.09 12.01 20.67
CA TYR A 192 5.55 12.05 20.81
C TYR A 192 5.94 12.94 21.99
N LYS A 193 7.08 12.63 22.62
CA LYS A 193 7.73 13.52 23.58
C LYS A 193 8.80 14.32 22.85
N PRO A 194 8.68 15.66 22.78
CA PRO A 194 9.71 16.50 22.19
C PRO A 194 10.69 17.04 23.24
N ARG A 195 11.88 17.41 22.78
CA ARG A 195 12.87 18.24 23.48
C ARG A 195 13.24 19.39 22.54
N LEU A 196 13.27 20.62 23.04
CA LEU A 196 13.69 21.78 22.23
C LEU A 196 15.17 21.63 21.86
N HIS A 197 15.54 21.99 20.63
CA HIS A 197 16.95 22.19 20.29
C HIS A 197 17.47 23.39 21.09
N ASN A 198 18.55 23.19 21.85
CA ASN A 198 19.23 24.30 22.55
C ASN A 198 19.89 25.24 21.54
#